data_AF-A0A7S0WNJ9-F1
#
_entry.id   AF-A0A7S0WNJ9-F1
#
_cell.length_a   1.000
_cell.length_b   1.000
_cell.length_c   1.000
_cell.angle_alpha   90.00
_cell.angle_beta   90.00
_cell.angle_gamma   90.00
#
_symmetry.space_group_name_H-M   'P 1'
#
loop_
_entity.id
_entity.type
_entity.pdbx_description
1 polymer ?
#
loop_
_entity_poly.entity_id
_entity_poly.type
_entity_poly.pdbx_seq_one_letter_code
_entity_poly.pdbx_strand_id
1 'polypeptide(L)'
;GAIAGIVVGSVAAALLALVLIAWGLKRGSGMHWRAKSTAPRIGPNTTLLVTDIENSTGMWESLEQDIVNAAVEMHHDLIRKLLKKHHGYESATEGDSFIAAFHL
;
A
#
# COMPACT_ATOMS: atom_id res chain seq x y z
N GLY A 1 49.33 1.56 -10.41
CA GLY A 1 48.11 0.86 -9.95
C GLY A 1 46.83 1.54 -10.42
N ALA A 2 46.65 1.75 -11.73
CA ALA A 2 45.44 2.35 -12.28
C ALA A 2 44.31 1.30 -12.46
N ILE A 3 44.68 0.07 -12.84
CA ILE A 3 43.75 -1.05 -13.07
C ILE A 3 43.03 -1.42 -11.76
N ALA A 4 43.74 -1.45 -10.63
CA ALA A 4 43.14 -1.71 -9.32
C ALA A 4 42.14 -0.63 -8.90
N GLY A 5 42.41 0.64 -9.21
CA GLY A 5 41.49 1.75 -8.91
C GLY A 5 40.19 1.70 -9.71
N ILE A 6 40.26 1.31 -10.99
CA ILE A 6 39.09 1.15 -11.86
C ILE A 6 38.20 -0.02 -11.39
N VAL A 7 38.81 -1.14 -11.00
CA VAL A 7 38.08 -2.32 -10.52
C VAL A 7 37.40 -2.04 -9.17
N VAL A 8 38.08 -1.37 -8.25
CA VAL A 8 37.47 -1.03 -6.95
C VAL A 8 36.33 -0.02 -7.11
N GLY A 9 36.51 0.99 -7.99
CA GLY A 9 35.46 1.98 -8.27
C GLY A 9 34.22 1.38 -8.90
N SER A 10 34.37 0.44 -9.85
CA SER A 10 33.24 -0.21 -10.51
C SER A 10 32.46 -1.15 -9.58
N VAL A 11 33.15 -1.88 -8.70
CA VAL A 11 32.51 -2.74 -7.69
C VAL A 11 31.73 -1.89 -6.68
N ALA A 12 32.31 -0.79 -6.19
CA ALA A 12 31.64 0.11 -5.26
C ALA A 12 30.37 0.73 -5.88
N ALA A 13 30.44 1.17 -7.13
CA ALA A 13 29.30 1.71 -7.87
C ALA A 13 28.18 0.67 -8.08
N ALA A 14 28.54 -0.57 -8.41
CA ALA A 14 27.57 -1.65 -8.58
C ALA A 14 26.86 -2.01 -7.28
N LEU A 15 27.59 -2.07 -6.15
CA LEU A 15 27.00 -2.30 -4.84
C LEU A 15 26.07 -1.17 -4.42
N LEU A 16 26.45 0.09 -4.65
CA LEU A 16 25.59 1.26 -4.42
C LEU A 16 24.32 1.18 -5.26
N ALA A 17 24.43 0.85 -6.55
CA ALA A 17 23.27 0.69 -7.42
C ALA A 17 22.33 -0.43 -6.93
N LEU A 18 22.86 -1.58 -6.51
CA LEU A 18 22.06 -2.67 -5.95
C LEU A 18 21.32 -2.27 -4.68
N VAL A 19 21.98 -1.51 -3.79
CA VAL A 19 21.35 -0.99 -2.56
C VAL A 19 20.22 -0.01 -2.89
N LEU A 20 20.45 0.91 -3.82
CA LEU A 20 19.44 1.87 -4.25
C LEU A 20 18.24 1.20 -4.94
N ILE A 21 18.48 0.18 -5.77
CA ILE A 21 17.43 -0.63 -6.40
C ILE A 21 16.65 -1.39 -5.34
N ALA A 22 17.31 -2.07 -4.41
CA ALA A 22 16.64 -2.81 -3.34
C ALA A 22 15.80 -1.89 -2.45
N TRP A 23 16.30 -0.69 -2.16
CA TRP A 23 15.56 0.33 -1.41
C TRP A 23 14.35 0.87 -2.20
N GLY A 24 14.51 1.13 -3.50
CA GLY A 24 13.43 1.55 -4.39
C GLY A 24 12.34 0.48 -4.52
N LEU A 25 12.71 -0.79 -4.64
CA LEU A 25 11.79 -1.92 -4.70
C LEU A 25 11.03 -2.11 -3.38
N LYS A 26 11.68 -1.87 -2.23
CA LYS A 26 11.00 -1.87 -0.92
C LYS A 26 10.04 -0.69 -0.77
N ARG A 27 10.45 0.52 -1.22
CA ARG A 27 9.60 1.73 -1.21
C ARG A 27 8.40 1.64 -2.16
N GLY A 28 8.48 0.84 -3.22
CA GLY A 28 7.41 0.69 -4.22
C GLY A 28 6.18 -0.09 -3.73
N SER A 29 6.17 -0.62 -2.50
CA SER A 29 5.03 -1.37 -1.97
C SER A 29 3.81 -0.48 -1.67
N GLY A 30 4.00 0.83 -1.52
CA GLY A 30 2.92 1.81 -1.38
C GLY A 30 2.28 2.25 -2.71
N MET A 31 2.59 1.59 -3.82
CA MET A 31 1.89 1.87 -5.07
C MET A 31 0.45 1.36 -4.94
N HIS A 32 -0.48 2.28 -4.64
CA HIS A 32 -1.93 2.08 -4.70
C HIS A 32 -2.32 1.51 -6.07
N TRP A 33 -2.16 0.20 -6.23
CA TRP A 33 -2.61 -0.51 -7.41
C TRP A 33 -4.12 -0.63 -7.22
N ARG A 34 -4.85 0.37 -7.75
CA ARG A 34 -6.27 0.21 -8.08
C ARG A 34 -6.34 -0.95 -9.06
N ALA A 35 -6.40 -2.16 -8.53
CA ALA A 35 -6.72 -3.35 -9.29
C ALA A 35 -7.98 -2.99 -10.07
N LYS A 36 -7.93 -3.18 -11.37
CA LYS A 36 -8.98 -2.81 -12.32
C LYS A 36 -10.18 -3.75 -12.11
N SER A 37 -10.79 -3.67 -10.94
CA SER A 37 -12.04 -4.33 -10.58
C SER A 37 -13.15 -3.52 -11.23
N THR A 38 -13.99 -4.19 -11.99
CA THR A 38 -15.16 -3.56 -12.59
C THR A 38 -16.17 -3.28 -11.50
N ALA A 39 -16.64 -2.04 -11.40
CA ALA A 39 -17.69 -1.69 -10.46
C ALA A 39 -18.91 -2.62 -10.63
N PRO A 40 -19.46 -3.18 -9.53
CA PRO A 40 -20.70 -3.95 -9.59
C PRO A 40 -21.84 -3.11 -10.17
N ARG A 41 -22.79 -3.79 -10.81
CA ARG A 41 -24.04 -3.13 -11.24
C ARG A 41 -24.90 -2.82 -10.02
N ILE A 42 -25.74 -1.79 -10.12
CA ILE A 42 -26.78 -1.53 -9.12
C ILE A 42 -27.81 -2.67 -9.20
N GLY A 43 -28.11 -3.30 -8.06
CA GLY A 43 -29.07 -4.38 -7.99
C GLY A 43 -29.09 -5.09 -6.64
N PRO A 44 -30.06 -5.99 -6.42
CA PRO A 44 -30.21 -6.71 -5.15
C PRO A 44 -29.04 -7.63 -4.81
N ASN A 45 -28.21 -7.98 -5.79
CA ASN A 45 -27.04 -8.85 -5.61
C ASN A 45 -25.76 -8.07 -5.30
N THR A 46 -25.84 -6.76 -5.10
CA THR A 46 -24.69 -5.92 -4.78
C THR A 46 -24.65 -5.64 -3.29
N THR A 47 -23.53 -6.00 -2.67
CA THR A 47 -23.27 -5.76 -1.24
C THR A 47 -22.29 -4.60 -1.10
N LEU A 48 -22.67 -3.61 -0.30
CA LEU A 48 -21.77 -2.52 0.08
C LEU A 48 -21.11 -2.83 1.41
N LEU A 49 -19.81 -2.56 1.48
CA LEU A 49 -18.99 -2.60 2.69
C LEU A 49 -18.54 -1.19 2.99
N VAL A 50 -18.82 -0.73 4.21
CA VAL A 50 -18.23 0.49 4.77
C VAL A 50 -17.49 0.10 6.03
N THR A 51 -16.23 0.49 6.14
CA THR A 51 -15.36 0.16 7.28
C THR A 51 -14.50 1.34 7.64
N ASP A 52 -14.08 1.41 8.90
CA ASP A 52 -13.21 2.45 9.44
C ASP A 52 -12.31 1.87 10.54
N ILE A 53 -11.21 2.52 10.90
CA ILE A 53 -10.41 2.12 12.06
C ILE A 53 -11.12 2.62 13.32
N GLU A 54 -11.42 1.71 14.24
CA GLU A 54 -12.06 2.07 15.50
C GLU A 54 -11.19 3.04 16.30
N ASN A 55 -11.81 4.16 16.73
CA ASN A 55 -11.17 5.19 17.55
C ASN A 55 -9.88 5.78 16.95
N SER A 56 -9.83 5.97 15.63
CA SER A 56 -8.66 6.53 14.94
C SER A 56 -8.34 7.96 15.38
N THR A 57 -9.33 8.80 15.68
CA THR A 57 -9.11 10.13 16.28
C THR A 57 -8.25 10.02 17.55
N GLY A 58 -8.58 9.08 18.44
CA GLY A 58 -7.80 8.85 19.65
C GLY A 58 -6.36 8.38 19.36
N MET A 59 -6.14 7.60 18.29
CA MET A 59 -4.79 7.23 17.86
C MET A 59 -3.98 8.48 17.44
N TRP A 60 -4.58 9.37 16.64
CA TRP A 60 -3.93 10.61 16.19
C TRP A 60 -3.59 11.57 17.33
N GLU A 61 -4.39 11.58 18.40
CA GLU A 61 -4.17 12.44 19.56
C GLU A 61 -3.13 11.87 20.55
N SER A 62 -2.97 10.55 20.60
CA SER A 62 -2.19 9.87 21.65
C SER A 62 -0.86 9.27 21.20
N LEU A 63 -0.65 9.08 19.90
CA LEU A 63 0.53 8.42 19.34
C LEU A 63 1.35 9.36 18.46
N GLU A 64 2.61 9.00 18.24
CA GLU A 64 3.47 9.70 17.28
C GLU A 64 2.95 9.54 15.84
N GLN A 65 3.09 10.59 15.04
CA GLN A 65 2.55 10.65 13.68
C GLN A 65 3.03 9.47 12.81
N ASP A 66 4.29 9.08 12.92
CA ASP A 66 4.87 7.98 12.15
C ASP A 66 4.24 6.62 12.51
N ILE A 67 3.84 6.44 13.78
CA ILE A 67 3.16 5.22 14.24
C ILE A 67 1.76 5.14 13.65
N VAL A 68 1.01 6.24 13.70
CA VAL A 68 -0.36 6.26 13.17
C VAL A 68 -0.36 6.12 11.65
N ASN A 69 0.56 6.78 10.95
CA ASN A 69 0.76 6.61 9.51
C ASN A 69 1.03 5.14 9.14
N ALA A 70 1.93 4.46 9.87
CA ALA A 70 2.24 3.06 9.62
C ALA A 70 1.05 2.13 9.89
N ALA A 71 0.24 2.43 10.92
CA ALA A 71 -0.98 1.67 11.21
C ALA A 71 -2.03 1.84 10.09
N VAL A 72 -2.24 3.06 9.61
CA VAL A 72 -3.15 3.35 8.48
C VAL A 72 -2.67 2.68 7.21
N GLU A 73 -1.36 2.72 6.90
CA GLU A 73 -0.78 2.03 5.75
C GLU A 73 -1.00 0.52 5.84
N MET A 74 -0.77 -0.09 7.00
CA MET A 74 -1.04 -1.51 7.23
C MET A 74 -2.52 -1.87 7.04
N HIS A 75 -3.43 -1.02 7.54
CA HIS A 75 -4.87 -1.20 7.36
C HIS A 75 -5.24 -1.17 5.87
N HIS A 76 -4.78 -0.14 5.16
CA HIS A 76 -4.99 0.06 3.74
C HIS A 76 -4.51 -1.13 2.90
N ASP A 77 -3.31 -1.64 3.18
CA ASP A 77 -2.73 -2.80 2.50
C ASP A 77 -3.53 -4.07 2.74
N LEU A 78 -3.96 -4.31 3.99
CA LEU A 78 -4.76 -5.46 4.35
C LEU A 78 -6.11 -5.44 3.62
N ILE A 79 -6.83 -4.31 3.66
CA ILE A 79 -8.12 -4.17 2.99
C ILE A 79 -7.95 -4.40 1.49
N ARG A 80 -7.00 -3.75 0.82
CA ARG A 80 -6.80 -3.92 -0.63
C ARG A 80 -6.41 -5.35 -1.00
N LYS A 81 -5.61 -6.03 -0.17
CA LYS A 81 -5.29 -7.45 -0.35
C LYS A 81 -6.54 -8.32 -0.25
N LEU A 82 -7.42 -8.04 0.71
CA LEU A 82 -8.69 -8.77 0.88
C LEU A 82 -9.68 -8.48 -0.25
N LEU A 83 -9.84 -7.22 -0.65
CA LEU A 83 -10.67 -6.84 -1.80
C LEU A 83 -10.22 -7.59 -3.06
N LYS A 84 -8.91 -7.61 -3.35
CA LYS A 84 -8.38 -8.38 -4.48
C LYS A 84 -8.66 -9.87 -4.36
N LYS A 85 -8.48 -10.46 -3.17
CA LYS A 85 -8.73 -11.89 -2.92
C LYS A 85 -10.20 -12.28 -3.08
N HIS A 86 -11.11 -11.39 -2.72
CA HIS A 86 -12.55 -11.64 -2.68
C HIS A 86 -13.32 -10.95 -3.81
N HIS A 87 -12.62 -10.52 -4.87
CA HIS A 87 -13.21 -9.83 -6.03
C HIS A 87 -14.03 -8.58 -5.66
N GLY A 88 -13.65 -7.89 -4.59
CA GLY A 88 -14.22 -6.61 -4.19
C GLY A 88 -13.79 -5.46 -5.08
N TYR A 89 -14.63 -4.45 -5.18
CA TYR A 89 -14.38 -3.18 -5.84
C TYR A 89 -14.23 -2.08 -4.78
N GLU A 90 -13.08 -1.42 -4.73
CA GLU A 90 -12.88 -0.22 -3.91
C GLU A 90 -13.55 0.98 -4.59
N SER A 91 -14.61 1.52 -3.98
CA SER A 91 -15.33 2.68 -4.51
C SER A 91 -14.67 3.99 -4.08
N ALA A 92 -14.34 4.11 -2.78
CA ALA A 92 -13.74 5.30 -2.21
C ALA A 92 -12.93 4.95 -0.94
N THR A 93 -11.98 5.82 -0.63
CA THR A 93 -11.20 5.83 0.61
C THR A 93 -11.15 7.27 1.12
N GLU A 94 -11.46 7.49 2.39
CA GLU A 94 -11.42 8.81 3.04
C GLU A 94 -10.75 8.65 4.41
N GLY A 95 -9.55 9.21 4.57
CA GLY A 95 -8.74 8.96 5.76
C GLY A 95 -8.41 7.47 5.92
N ASP A 96 -8.88 6.90 7.03
CA ASP A 96 -8.81 5.50 7.41
C ASP A 96 -10.04 4.67 7.02
N SER A 97 -11.07 5.32 6.46
CA SER A 97 -12.32 4.67 6.04
C SER A 97 -12.25 4.13 4.59
N PHE A 98 -12.91 2.99 4.36
CA PHE A 98 -13.11 2.39 3.04
C PHE A 98 -14.58 2.18 2.72
N ILE A 99 -14.94 2.49 1.47
CA ILE A 99 -16.20 2.10 0.84
C ILE A 99 -15.89 1.13 -0.28
N ALA A 100 -16.40 -0.08 -0.19
CA ALA A 100 -16.23 -1.13 -1.19
C ALA A 100 -17.56 -1.76 -1.58
N ALA A 101 -17.57 -2.43 -2.73
CA ALA A 101 -18.72 -3.15 -3.24
C ALA A 101 -18.34 -4.55 -3.70
N PHE A 102 -19.24 -5.51 -3.48
CA PHE A 102 -19.11 -6.89 -3.91
C PHE A 102 -20.34 -7.29 -4.71
N HIS A 103 -20.19 -8.29 -5.56
CA HIS A 103 -21.28 -8.92 -6.29
C HIS A 103 -21.17 -10.44 -6.09
N LEU A 104 -22.31 -11.09 -5.87
CA LEU A 104 -22.41 -12.55 -5.85
C LEU A 104 -22.54 -13.12 -7.26
#